data_AF-A0A542ISS6-F1
#
_entry.id   AF-A0A542ISS6-F1
#
_cell.length_a   1.000
_cell.length_b   1.000
_cell.length_c   1.000
_cell.angle_alpha   90.00
_cell.angle_beta   90.00
_cell.angle_gamma   90.00
#
_symmetry.space_group_name_H-M   'P 1'
#
loop_
_entity.id
_entity.type
_entity.pdbx_description
1 polymer ?
#
loop_
_entity_poly.entity_id
_entity_poly.type
_entity_poly.pdbx_seq_one_letter_code
_entity_poly.pdbx_strand_id
1 'polypeptide(L)'
;MIDMARGDLKTGRFRDLVTQLLGLWLLLAVFLDGWAHLNLPGLETFFTPWHAALYSGMAVTALWTAWVIWRNRAPGQPLSEAIPAGYRGTMVGVALFAVAGGLDLVWHETLGIEISLDALVSPTHLLLGFSLLLILGTAVRSARSASRAGSFEWTTGELLAVVLMTGLGAFFLIYCSAFVRSGPTALFIPMPIGSPGRLQSEMPVIVTLASYLLTTALIVAPFLFTLSAAGRPVRGIVTMLVATVAWLPAVMIGLRPTTIAGAAGATVAAVLADVLLAWLPKVWLGRPLPAVTAGLAALVWTGQLVAFGLVDGIRWPISLWLGAVVLSAAAAAGLALLSTWGPARSGSVPQIGAPVR
;
A
#
# COMPACT_ATOMS: atom_id res chain seq x y z
N MET A 1 22.26 18.89 36.99
CA MET A 1 21.68 17.93 36.02
C MET A 1 21.17 18.75 34.85
N ILE A 2 22.05 19.01 33.88
CA ILE A 2 21.79 19.94 32.78
C ILE A 2 21.01 19.16 31.72
N ASP A 3 19.71 19.45 31.63
CA ASP A 3 18.86 19.04 30.52
C ASP A 3 19.29 19.85 29.29
N MET A 4 20.38 19.41 28.66
CA MET A 4 20.80 19.89 27.36
C MET A 4 19.69 19.51 26.40
N ALA A 5 18.87 20.49 26.01
CA ALA A 5 17.97 20.40 24.89
C ALA A 5 18.71 19.74 23.72
N ARG A 6 18.48 18.44 23.53
CA ARG A 6 18.94 17.70 22.35
C ARG A 6 18.28 18.41 21.19
N GLY A 7 19.04 19.29 20.52
CA GLY A 7 18.55 19.99 19.35
C GLY A 7 17.99 18.95 18.40
N ASP A 8 16.69 19.04 18.10
CA ASP A 8 16.01 18.10 17.23
C ASP A 8 16.87 17.92 15.96
N LEU A 9 17.37 16.70 15.75
CA LEU A 9 18.11 16.36 14.53
C LEU A 9 17.27 16.84 13.35
N LYS A 10 17.89 17.59 12.43
CA LYS A 10 17.17 18.26 11.34
C LYS A 10 16.65 17.22 10.35
N THR A 11 15.48 16.65 10.62
CA THR A 11 14.60 16.13 9.57
C THR A 11 13.90 17.33 8.95
N GLY A 12 13.94 17.42 7.63
CA GLY A 12 13.25 18.46 6.89
C GLY A 12 12.31 17.80 5.90
N ARG A 13 11.12 18.38 5.71
CA ARG A 13 10.13 17.90 4.72
C ARG A 13 10.74 17.62 3.34
N PHE A 14 11.73 18.42 2.95
CA PHE A 14 12.49 18.21 1.71
C PHE A 14 13.28 16.89 1.71
N ARG A 15 14.02 16.59 2.80
CA ARG A 15 14.81 15.36 2.90
C ARG A 15 13.92 14.12 2.89
N ASP A 16 12.79 14.20 3.59
CA ASP A 16 11.78 13.14 3.58
C ASP A 16 11.20 12.93 2.18
N LEU A 17 10.85 14.01 1.47
CA LEU A 17 10.38 13.93 0.09
C LEU A 17 11.41 13.28 -0.84
N VAL A 18 12.69 13.66 -0.75
CA VAL A 18 13.76 13.04 -1.56
C VAL A 18 13.83 11.54 -1.28
N THR A 19 13.79 11.12 -0.01
CA THR A 19 13.77 9.68 0.34
C THR A 19 12.57 8.97 -0.26
N GLN A 20 11.41 9.62 -0.35
CA GLN A 20 10.21 9.02 -0.94
C GLN A 20 10.26 8.98 -2.47
N LEU A 21 10.92 9.94 -3.13
CA LEU A 21 11.17 9.87 -4.57
C LEU A 21 12.15 8.72 -4.91
N LEU A 22 13.14 8.47 -4.05
CA LEU A 22 13.98 7.28 -4.17
C LEU A 22 13.19 6.00 -3.88
N GLY A 23 12.26 6.04 -2.93
CA GLY A 23 11.29 4.97 -2.69
C GLY A 23 10.39 4.68 -3.89
N LEU A 24 9.96 5.72 -4.61
CA LEU A 24 9.21 5.58 -5.85
C LEU A 24 10.04 4.88 -6.93
N TRP A 25 11.32 5.25 -7.09
CA TRP A 25 12.23 4.52 -7.99
C TRP A 25 12.28 3.03 -7.58
N LEU A 26 12.59 2.73 -6.32
CA LEU A 26 12.66 1.34 -5.85
C LEU A 26 11.36 0.55 -6.14
N LEU A 27 10.20 1.14 -5.85
CA LEU A 27 8.92 0.50 -6.10
C LEU A 27 8.70 0.23 -7.59
N LEU A 28 8.95 1.22 -8.45
CA LEU A 28 8.81 1.05 -9.90
C LEU A 28 9.78 0.02 -10.45
N ALA A 29 11.02 -0.05 -9.92
CA ALA A 29 11.99 -1.07 -10.30
C ALA A 29 11.51 -2.48 -9.94
N VAL A 30 10.94 -2.67 -8.75
CA VAL A 30 10.32 -3.96 -8.34
C VAL A 30 9.18 -4.36 -9.26
N PHE A 31 8.28 -3.44 -9.62
CA PHE A 31 7.20 -3.74 -10.57
C PHE A 31 7.72 -4.04 -11.98
N LEU A 32 8.80 -3.37 -12.41
CA LEU A 32 9.43 -3.61 -13.70
C LEU A 32 10.11 -4.98 -13.74
N ASP A 33 10.73 -5.39 -12.64
CA ASP A 33 11.31 -6.72 -12.48
C ASP A 33 10.24 -7.81 -12.47
N GLY A 34 9.17 -7.63 -11.70
CA GLY A 34 8.00 -8.52 -11.74
C GLY A 34 7.35 -8.60 -13.12
N TRP A 35 7.34 -7.50 -13.89
CA TRP A 35 6.89 -7.52 -15.29
C TRP A 35 7.80 -8.41 -16.14
N ALA A 36 9.12 -8.33 -15.97
CA ALA A 36 10.07 -9.17 -16.71
C ALA A 36 9.82 -10.65 -16.45
N HIS A 37 9.67 -11.04 -15.17
CA HIS A 37 9.38 -12.41 -14.76
C HIS A 37 8.07 -12.97 -15.34
N LEU A 38 7.07 -12.12 -15.59
CA LEU A 38 5.78 -12.55 -16.13
C LEU A 38 5.71 -12.54 -17.66
N ASN A 39 6.52 -11.72 -18.34
CA ASN A 39 6.34 -11.43 -19.75
C ASN A 39 7.53 -11.85 -20.62
N LEU A 40 8.71 -12.12 -20.03
CA LEU A 40 9.89 -12.54 -20.76
C LEU A 40 10.24 -14.01 -20.47
N PRO A 41 10.28 -14.87 -21.49
CA PRO A 41 10.71 -16.26 -21.30
C PRO A 41 12.23 -16.34 -21.07
N GLY A 42 12.68 -17.33 -20.28
CA GLY A 42 14.09 -17.69 -20.19
C GLY A 42 14.99 -16.72 -19.42
N LEU A 43 14.46 -16.03 -18.40
CA LEU A 43 15.30 -15.34 -17.41
C LEU A 43 16.00 -16.39 -16.53
N GLU A 44 17.16 -16.86 -16.99
CA GLU A 44 17.95 -17.93 -16.34
C GLU A 44 19.12 -17.41 -15.48
N THR A 45 19.24 -16.08 -15.32
CA THR A 45 20.30 -15.47 -14.51
C THR A 45 19.77 -14.40 -13.57
N PHE A 46 20.43 -14.27 -12.42
CA PHE A 46 20.22 -13.19 -11.48
C PHE A 46 20.59 -11.82 -12.06
N PHE A 47 21.64 -11.73 -12.88
CA PHE A 47 22.13 -10.44 -13.37
C PHE A 47 21.34 -9.96 -14.58
N THR A 48 20.22 -9.29 -14.30
CA THR A 48 19.32 -8.74 -15.32
C THR A 48 19.32 -7.20 -15.31
N PRO A 49 18.93 -6.54 -16.42
CA PRO A 49 18.73 -5.09 -16.43
C PRO A 49 17.72 -4.60 -15.36
N TRP A 50 16.75 -5.43 -15.00
CA TRP A 50 15.72 -5.14 -14.01
C TRP A 50 16.27 -5.15 -12.58
N HIS A 51 17.05 -6.17 -12.24
CA HIS A 51 17.85 -6.16 -11.02
C HIS A 51 18.81 -4.97 -11.00
N ALA A 52 19.50 -4.67 -12.11
CA ALA A 52 20.38 -3.49 -12.16
C ALA A 52 19.63 -2.19 -11.84
N ALA A 53 18.38 -2.02 -12.31
CA ALA A 53 17.54 -0.87 -11.99
C ALA A 53 17.16 -0.81 -10.50
N LEU A 54 16.86 -1.95 -9.87
CA LEU A 54 16.54 -2.05 -8.45
C LEU A 54 17.78 -1.76 -7.57
N TYR A 55 18.89 -2.43 -7.84
CA TYR A 55 20.13 -2.32 -7.07
C TYR A 55 20.78 -0.95 -7.21
N SER A 56 20.69 -0.31 -8.39
CA SER A 56 21.14 1.09 -8.56
C SER A 56 20.30 2.08 -7.75
N GLY A 57 18.96 1.93 -7.75
CA GLY A 57 18.08 2.71 -6.88
C GLY A 57 18.40 2.52 -5.40
N MET A 58 18.73 1.29 -5.00
CA MET A 58 19.13 0.98 -3.63
C MET A 58 20.48 1.61 -3.27
N ALA A 59 21.47 1.55 -4.16
CA ALA A 59 22.76 2.18 -3.97
C ALA A 59 22.63 3.70 -3.77
N VAL A 60 21.82 4.37 -4.60
CA VAL A 60 21.52 5.81 -4.44
C VAL A 60 20.81 6.08 -3.12
N THR A 61 19.86 5.23 -2.72
CA THR A 61 19.15 5.33 -1.43
C THR A 61 20.11 5.19 -0.24
N ALA A 62 21.07 4.26 -0.31
CA ALA A 62 22.08 4.06 0.71
C ALA A 62 23.01 5.28 0.83
N LEU A 63 23.51 5.79 -0.30
CA LEU A 63 24.37 6.99 -0.35
C LEU A 63 23.63 8.23 0.16
N TRP A 64 22.37 8.41 -0.24
CA TRP A 64 21.52 9.48 0.26
C TRP A 64 21.32 9.39 1.77
N THR A 65 21.01 8.20 2.29
CA THR A 65 20.83 7.99 3.73
C THR A 65 22.12 8.27 4.50
N ALA A 66 23.26 7.79 4.00
CA ALA A 66 24.57 8.08 4.58
C ALA A 66 24.88 9.58 4.58
N TRP A 67 24.55 10.29 3.50
CA TRP A 67 24.69 11.74 3.41
C TRP A 67 23.80 12.48 4.42
N VAL A 68 22.54 12.06 4.59
CA VAL A 68 21.64 12.65 5.60
C VAL A 68 22.21 12.47 7.01
N ILE A 69 22.70 11.28 7.34
CA ILE A 69 23.33 10.99 8.64
C ILE A 69 24.58 11.84 8.83
N TRP A 70 25.47 11.87 7.83
CA TRP A 70 26.70 12.67 7.88
C TRP A 70 26.43 14.17 8.09
N ARG A 71 25.41 14.73 7.40
CA ARG A 71 25.01 16.13 7.56
C ARG A 71 24.40 16.47 8.92
N ASN A 72 23.93 15.48 9.67
CA ASN A 72 23.39 15.67 11.02
C ASN A 72 24.42 15.38 12.12
N ARG A 73 25.60 14.87 11.76
CA ARG A 73 26.65 14.54 12.72
C ARG A 73 27.41 15.80 13.15
N ALA A 74 27.46 16.08 14.45
CA ALA A 74 28.38 17.08 14.99
C ALA A 74 29.80 16.49 15.18
N PRO A 75 30.86 17.32 15.16
CA PRO A 75 32.21 16.87 15.49
C PRO A 75 32.25 16.12 16.82
N GLY A 76 32.89 14.95 16.85
CA GLY A 76 33.02 14.11 18.05
C GLY A 76 31.80 13.23 18.39
N GLN A 77 30.65 13.39 17.72
CA GLN A 77 29.49 12.54 17.98
C GLN A 77 29.59 11.17 17.27
N PRO A 78 29.12 10.08 17.91
CA PRO A 78 29.01 8.77 17.26
C PRO A 78 27.94 8.80 16.16
N LEU A 79 28.12 7.99 15.12
CA LEU A 79 27.20 7.94 13.97
C LEU A 79 25.77 7.53 14.37
N SER A 80 25.63 6.67 15.37
CA SER A 80 24.33 6.21 15.89
C SER A 80 23.48 7.35 16.45
N GLU A 81 24.09 8.39 17.00
CA GLU A 81 23.41 9.58 17.50
C GLU A 81 23.06 10.58 16.40
N ALA A 82 23.69 10.48 15.23
CA ALA A 82 23.41 11.34 14.08
C ALA A 82 22.22 10.86 13.22
N ILE A 83 21.63 9.70 13.54
CA ILE A 83 20.52 9.12 12.77
C ILE A 83 19.20 9.79 13.18
N PRO A 84 18.53 10.51 12.26
CA PRO A 84 17.25 11.12 12.57
C PRO A 84 16.17 10.05 12.84
N ALA A 85 15.21 10.36 13.71
CA ALA A 85 14.22 9.38 14.18
C ALA A 85 13.45 8.67 13.04
N GLY A 86 13.03 9.41 12.01
CA GLY A 86 12.36 8.84 10.83
C GLY A 86 13.21 7.87 10.00
N TYR A 87 14.54 8.08 10.01
CA TYR A 87 15.52 7.37 9.19
C TYR A 87 16.06 6.09 9.83
N ARG A 88 15.76 5.83 11.11
CA ARG A 88 16.18 4.60 11.79
C ARG A 88 15.71 3.36 11.04
N GLY A 89 14.44 3.33 10.62
CA GLY A 89 13.91 2.24 9.81
C GLY A 89 14.56 2.15 8.44
N THR A 90 14.89 3.29 7.80
CA THR A 90 15.57 3.35 6.49
C THR A 90 16.96 2.74 6.56
N MET A 91 17.74 3.07 7.60
CA MET A 91 19.06 2.49 7.82
C MET A 91 18.98 0.98 8.03
N VAL A 92 18.03 0.50 8.85
CA VAL A 92 17.79 -0.94 9.02
C VAL A 92 17.38 -1.57 7.69
N GLY A 93 16.48 -0.94 6.93
CA GLY A 93 16.05 -1.41 5.63
C GLY A 93 17.19 -1.50 4.62
N VAL A 94 18.08 -0.51 4.53
CA VAL A 94 19.26 -0.56 3.65
C VAL A 94 20.19 -1.71 4.03
N ALA A 95 20.48 -1.90 5.33
CA ALA A 95 21.32 -2.99 5.79
C ALA A 95 20.67 -4.37 5.54
N LEU A 96 19.37 -4.51 5.83
CA LEU A 96 18.62 -5.73 5.57
C LEU A 96 18.53 -6.04 4.08
N PHE A 97 18.35 -5.03 3.22
CA PHE A 97 18.33 -5.23 1.77
C PHE A 97 19.67 -5.76 1.27
N ALA A 98 20.79 -5.24 1.76
CA ALA A 98 22.12 -5.72 1.37
C ALA A 98 22.33 -7.19 1.74
N VAL A 99 21.92 -7.58 2.95
CA VAL A 99 21.98 -8.98 3.41
C VAL A 99 21.02 -9.84 2.59
N ALA A 100 19.76 -9.42 2.47
CA ALA A 100 18.72 -10.14 1.74
C ALA A 100 19.08 -10.33 0.27
N GLY A 101 19.62 -9.31 -0.39
CA GLY A 101 20.04 -9.38 -1.78
C GLY A 101 21.25 -10.29 -2.00
N GLY A 102 22.14 -10.41 -1.00
CA GLY A 102 23.19 -11.41 -1.01
C GLY A 102 22.63 -12.84 -0.86
N LEU A 103 21.68 -13.02 0.06
CA LEU A 103 20.99 -14.29 0.25
C LEU A 103 20.17 -14.68 -0.98
N ASP A 104 19.55 -13.71 -1.65
CA ASP A 104 18.79 -13.88 -2.87
C ASP A 104 19.68 -14.36 -4.03
N LEU A 105 20.84 -13.71 -4.22
CA LEU A 105 21.84 -14.20 -5.16
C LEU A 105 22.26 -15.66 -4.85
N VAL A 106 22.58 -15.98 -3.60
CA VAL A 106 22.94 -17.36 -3.22
C VAL A 106 21.79 -18.32 -3.47
N TRP A 107 20.55 -17.90 -3.21
CA TRP A 107 19.36 -18.70 -3.47
C TRP A 107 19.24 -19.03 -4.95
N HIS A 108 19.37 -18.02 -5.82
CA HIS A 108 19.31 -18.19 -7.26
C HIS A 108 20.42 -19.11 -7.81
N GLU A 109 21.63 -19.03 -7.26
CA GLU A 109 22.77 -19.87 -7.67
C GLU A 109 22.67 -21.33 -7.18
N THR A 110 21.96 -21.58 -6.07
CA THR A 110 21.94 -22.91 -5.42
C THR A 110 20.63 -23.67 -5.59
N LEU A 111 19.50 -22.97 -5.59
CA LEU A 111 18.15 -23.54 -5.68
C LEU A 111 17.45 -23.19 -7.01
N GLY A 112 18.06 -22.32 -7.81
CA GLY A 112 17.51 -21.85 -9.08
C GLY A 112 16.60 -20.63 -8.92
N ILE A 113 16.05 -20.18 -10.05
CA ILE A 113 15.16 -19.01 -10.10
C ILE A 113 13.71 -19.46 -9.92
N GLU A 114 13.04 -18.90 -8.92
CA GLU A 114 11.64 -19.19 -8.65
C GLU A 114 10.74 -18.72 -9.80
N ILE A 115 9.71 -19.52 -10.11
CA ILE A 115 8.78 -19.24 -11.20
C ILE A 115 7.40 -18.94 -10.61
N SER A 116 6.74 -17.91 -11.14
CA SER A 116 5.35 -17.59 -10.81
C SER A 116 5.15 -17.24 -9.32
N LEU A 117 4.25 -17.93 -8.63
CA LEU A 117 3.90 -17.66 -7.23
C LEU A 117 5.08 -17.83 -6.28
N ASP A 118 5.98 -18.77 -6.57
CA ASP A 118 7.09 -19.12 -5.69
C ASP A 118 8.02 -17.92 -5.45
N ALA A 119 8.22 -17.07 -6.48
CA ALA A 119 9.01 -15.85 -6.37
C ALA A 119 8.41 -14.83 -5.38
N LEU A 120 7.08 -14.73 -5.29
CA LEU A 120 6.41 -13.76 -4.41
C LEU A 120 6.44 -14.18 -2.94
N VAL A 121 6.54 -15.48 -2.67
CA VAL A 121 6.53 -16.04 -1.31
C VAL A 121 7.89 -16.53 -0.84
N SER A 122 8.92 -16.39 -1.69
CA SER A 122 10.25 -16.87 -1.36
C SER A 122 10.85 -16.07 -0.19
N PRO A 123 11.57 -16.73 0.74
CA PRO A 123 12.04 -16.07 1.95
C PRO A 123 12.93 -14.85 1.69
N THR A 124 13.76 -14.89 0.64
CA THR A 124 14.67 -13.81 0.26
C THR A 124 13.89 -12.62 -0.30
N HIS A 125 12.94 -12.85 -1.21
CA HIS A 125 12.04 -11.83 -1.74
C HIS A 125 11.18 -11.18 -0.64
N LEU A 126 10.66 -11.96 0.31
CA LEU A 126 9.90 -11.41 1.45
C LEU A 126 10.78 -10.54 2.35
N LEU A 127 12.04 -10.92 2.58
CA LEU A 127 12.98 -10.12 3.35
C LEU A 127 13.36 -8.83 2.61
N LEU A 128 13.57 -8.88 1.29
CA LEU A 128 13.75 -7.72 0.43
C LEU A 128 12.52 -6.80 0.50
N GLY A 129 11.32 -7.35 0.35
CA GLY A 129 10.06 -6.62 0.49
C GLY A 129 9.92 -5.94 1.85
N PHE A 130 10.20 -6.66 2.94
CA PHE A 130 10.18 -6.08 4.28
C PHE A 130 11.18 -4.94 4.44
N SER A 131 12.39 -5.09 3.88
CA SER A 131 13.40 -4.03 3.91
C SER A 131 12.96 -2.77 3.14
N LEU A 132 12.29 -2.94 1.99
CA LEU A 132 11.67 -1.84 1.25
C LEU A 132 10.56 -1.20 2.07
N LEU A 133 9.69 -1.97 2.73
CA LEU A 133 8.63 -1.44 3.58
C LEU A 133 9.19 -0.51 4.67
N LEU A 134 10.32 -0.89 5.28
CA LEU A 134 11.03 -0.05 6.22
C LEU A 134 11.52 1.25 5.56
N ILE A 135 12.12 1.20 4.37
CA ILE A 135 12.59 2.39 3.64
C ILE A 135 11.41 3.30 3.27
N LEU A 136 10.35 2.77 2.68
CA LEU A 136 9.18 3.54 2.23
C LEU A 136 8.49 4.25 3.39
N GLY A 137 8.46 3.66 4.59
CA GLY A 137 7.86 4.28 5.78
C GLY A 137 8.60 5.49 6.38
N THR A 138 9.68 5.98 5.76
CA THR A 138 10.54 7.05 6.33
C THR A 138 9.77 8.31 6.70
N ALA A 139 8.98 8.86 5.76
CA ALA A 139 8.33 10.15 5.96
C ALA A 139 7.23 10.05 7.03
N VAL A 140 6.48 8.94 7.07
CA VAL A 140 5.49 8.67 8.12
C VAL A 140 6.15 8.62 9.51
N ARG A 141 7.28 7.93 9.65
CA ARG A 141 8.00 7.87 10.94
C ARG A 141 8.59 9.23 11.32
N SER A 142 9.13 9.98 10.36
CA SER A 142 9.64 11.33 10.55
C SER A 142 8.53 12.24 11.10
N ALA A 143 7.38 12.26 10.43
CA ALA A 143 6.24 13.08 10.83
C ALA A 143 5.70 12.69 12.22
N ARG A 144 5.61 11.39 12.53
CA ARG A 144 5.22 10.91 13.87
C ARG A 144 6.19 11.35 14.96
N SER A 145 7.50 11.38 14.67
CA SER A 145 8.50 11.84 15.63
C SER A 145 8.47 13.35 15.87
N ALA A 146 8.08 14.13 14.84
CA ALA A 146 7.96 15.59 14.91
C ALA A 146 6.62 16.07 15.48
N SER A 147 5.59 15.22 15.48
CA SER A 147 4.23 15.59 15.87
C SER A 147 4.12 15.84 17.37
N ARG A 148 3.88 17.09 17.76
CA ARG A 148 3.34 17.45 19.09
C ARG A 148 1.81 17.45 19.03
N ALA A 149 1.15 17.11 20.15
CA ALA A 149 -0.30 16.98 20.21
C ALA A 149 -1.01 18.26 19.71
N GLY A 150 -1.85 18.13 18.67
CA GLY A 150 -2.88 19.15 18.37
C GLY A 150 -3.19 19.45 16.89
N SER A 151 -2.30 19.23 15.92
CA SER A 151 -2.63 19.43 14.49
C SER A 151 -1.65 18.72 13.55
N PHE A 152 -1.94 17.46 13.23
CA PHE A 152 -1.19 16.72 12.22
C PHE A 152 -1.72 17.07 10.83
N GLU A 153 -0.84 17.56 9.96
CA GLU A 153 -1.16 17.79 8.54
C GLU A 153 -0.24 16.96 7.67
N TRP A 154 -0.87 16.17 6.78
CA TRP A 154 -0.16 15.35 5.81
C TRP A 154 0.64 16.20 4.83
N THR A 155 1.94 15.96 4.75
CA THR A 155 2.80 16.51 3.69
C THR A 155 2.84 15.58 2.47
N THR A 156 3.29 16.09 1.32
CA THR A 156 3.45 15.30 0.10
C THR A 156 4.33 14.07 0.32
N GLY A 157 5.42 14.18 1.07
CA GLY A 157 6.31 13.05 1.36
C GLY A 157 5.61 11.98 2.20
N GLU A 158 4.83 12.38 3.20
CA GLU A 158 4.10 11.43 4.06
C GLU A 158 2.98 10.71 3.30
N LEU A 159 2.26 11.41 2.42
CA LEU A 159 1.26 10.80 1.55
C LEU A 159 1.89 9.84 0.56
N LEU A 160 2.98 10.24 -0.07
CA LEU A 160 3.72 9.39 -1.00
C LEU A 160 4.21 8.13 -0.29
N ALA A 161 4.71 8.22 0.94
CA ALA A 161 5.08 7.05 1.74
C ALA A 161 3.91 6.06 1.93
N VAL A 162 2.72 6.54 2.30
CA VAL A 162 1.54 5.66 2.46
C VAL A 162 1.18 5.00 1.14
N VAL A 163 1.12 5.76 0.05
CA VAL A 163 0.80 5.24 -1.29
C VAL A 163 1.84 4.22 -1.75
N LEU A 164 3.13 4.47 -1.56
CA LEU A 164 4.21 3.55 -1.94
C LEU A 164 4.17 2.26 -1.11
N MET A 165 3.93 2.36 0.20
CA MET A 165 3.76 1.17 1.05
C MET A 165 2.55 0.34 0.62
N THR A 166 1.44 0.99 0.24
CA THR A 166 0.28 0.30 -0.33
C THR A 166 0.60 -0.37 -1.67
N GLY A 167 1.35 0.31 -2.55
CA GLY A 167 1.81 -0.27 -3.81
C GLY A 167 2.73 -1.48 -3.63
N LEU A 168 3.62 -1.45 -2.63
CA LEU A 168 4.44 -2.59 -2.29
C LEU A 168 3.60 -3.78 -1.79
N GLY A 169 2.56 -3.50 -0.98
CA GLY A 169 1.57 -4.51 -0.61
C GLY A 169 0.84 -5.09 -1.83
N ALA A 170 0.49 -4.24 -2.81
CA ALA A 170 -0.16 -4.68 -4.05
C ALA A 170 0.76 -5.57 -4.91
N PHE A 171 2.07 -5.33 -4.90
CA PHE A 171 3.06 -6.19 -5.57
C PHE A 171 3.05 -7.60 -4.98
N PHE A 172 3.30 -7.73 -3.67
CA PHE A 172 3.36 -9.04 -3.02
C PHE A 172 2.01 -9.76 -3.02
N LEU A 173 0.90 -9.03 -2.96
CA LEU A 173 -0.45 -9.58 -3.01
C LEU A 173 -1.03 -9.64 -4.42
N ILE A 174 -0.22 -9.53 -5.49
CA ILE A 174 -0.74 -9.52 -6.87
C ILE A 174 -1.53 -10.80 -7.19
N TYR A 175 -1.12 -11.94 -6.62
CA TYR A 175 -1.85 -13.22 -6.73
C TYR A 175 -3.23 -13.18 -6.04
N CYS A 176 -3.50 -12.19 -5.20
CA CYS A 176 -4.78 -11.87 -4.55
C CYS A 176 -5.42 -10.55 -5.07
N SER A 177 -4.90 -9.95 -6.15
CA SER A 177 -5.46 -8.72 -6.73
C SER A 177 -6.75 -8.95 -7.52
N ALA A 178 -7.76 -8.11 -7.26
CA ALA A 178 -9.01 -8.07 -8.01
C ALA A 178 -8.88 -7.40 -9.40
N PHE A 179 -7.72 -6.83 -9.74
CA PHE A 179 -7.50 -6.11 -11.00
C PHE A 179 -6.86 -6.97 -12.09
N VAL A 180 -6.14 -8.03 -11.73
CA VAL A 180 -5.37 -8.86 -12.67
C VAL A 180 -6.07 -10.17 -13.06
N ARG A 181 -7.28 -10.40 -12.54
CA ARG A 181 -8.11 -11.59 -12.81
C ARG A 181 -9.27 -11.28 -13.72
N SER A 182 -9.64 -12.25 -14.56
CA SER A 182 -10.85 -12.17 -15.40
C SER A 182 -12.12 -12.12 -14.57
N GLY A 183 -12.18 -12.90 -13.48
CA GLY A 183 -13.23 -12.80 -12.45
C GLY A 183 -14.65 -12.69 -13.03
N PRO A 184 -15.35 -11.56 -12.85
CA PRO A 184 -16.71 -11.33 -13.36
C PRO A 184 -16.91 -11.51 -14.87
N THR A 185 -15.84 -11.41 -15.69
CA THR A 185 -15.92 -11.62 -17.13
C THR A 185 -15.75 -13.09 -17.55
N ALA A 186 -15.34 -13.96 -16.62
CA ALA A 186 -15.25 -15.39 -16.87
C ALA A 186 -16.60 -16.10 -16.65
N LEU A 187 -16.89 -17.13 -17.44
CA LEU A 187 -18.09 -17.96 -17.27
C LEU A 187 -17.99 -18.78 -15.97
N PHE A 188 -19.07 -18.80 -15.18
CA PHE A 188 -19.22 -19.72 -14.05
C PHE A 188 -20.36 -20.70 -14.34
N ILE A 189 -20.04 -21.99 -14.34
CA ILE A 189 -21.02 -23.08 -14.51
C ILE A 189 -21.12 -23.83 -13.18
N PRO A 190 -22.22 -23.65 -12.42
CA PRO A 190 -22.40 -24.37 -11.16
C PRO A 190 -22.57 -25.86 -11.43
N MET A 191 -21.89 -26.69 -10.64
CA MET A 191 -22.05 -28.14 -10.67
C MET A 191 -22.87 -28.65 -9.47
N PRO A 192 -23.62 -29.77 -9.63
CA PRO A 192 -24.36 -30.38 -8.52
C PRO A 192 -23.48 -30.72 -7.31
N ILE A 193 -24.06 -30.61 -6.11
CA ILE A 193 -23.36 -30.98 -4.87
C ILE A 193 -22.98 -32.47 -4.94
N GLY A 194 -21.72 -32.77 -4.62
CA GLY A 194 -21.18 -34.12 -4.65
C GLY A 194 -20.60 -34.57 -6.00
N SER A 195 -20.69 -33.74 -7.06
CA SER A 195 -20.07 -34.09 -8.33
C SER A 195 -18.53 -34.08 -8.24
N PRO A 196 -17.83 -35.04 -8.89
CA PRO A 196 -16.39 -34.98 -9.05
C PRO A 196 -15.96 -33.66 -9.71
N GLY A 197 -14.86 -33.07 -9.24
CA GLY A 197 -14.33 -31.81 -9.80
C GLY A 197 -15.08 -30.53 -9.40
N ARG A 198 -16.15 -30.60 -8.59
CA ARG A 198 -16.91 -29.41 -8.14
C ARG A 198 -16.01 -28.33 -7.55
N LEU A 199 -15.20 -28.70 -6.57
CA LEU A 199 -14.30 -27.75 -5.89
C LEU A 199 -13.38 -27.05 -6.90
N GLN A 200 -12.77 -27.81 -7.81
CA GLN A 200 -11.87 -27.26 -8.84
C GLN A 200 -12.56 -26.21 -9.73
N SER A 201 -13.83 -26.43 -10.09
CA SER A 201 -14.60 -25.45 -10.88
C SER A 201 -14.98 -24.19 -10.10
N GLU A 202 -15.16 -24.30 -8.78
CA GLU A 202 -15.52 -23.18 -7.92
C GLU A 202 -14.29 -22.37 -7.48
N MET A 203 -13.09 -22.96 -7.48
CA MET A 203 -11.84 -22.31 -7.03
C MET A 203 -11.58 -20.94 -7.67
N PRO A 204 -11.69 -20.73 -9.01
CA PRO A 204 -11.46 -19.42 -9.61
C PRO A 204 -12.43 -18.36 -9.09
N VAL A 205 -13.68 -18.72 -8.84
CA VAL A 205 -14.70 -17.83 -8.26
C VAL A 205 -14.39 -17.53 -6.80
N ILE A 206 -14.08 -18.54 -5.99
CA ILE A 206 -13.71 -18.39 -4.57
C ILE A 206 -12.50 -17.46 -4.43
N VAL A 207 -11.45 -17.69 -5.21
CA VAL A 207 -10.25 -16.86 -5.21
C VAL A 207 -10.57 -15.43 -5.63
N THR A 208 -11.39 -15.24 -6.66
CA THR A 208 -11.79 -13.90 -7.10
C THR A 208 -12.60 -13.17 -6.03
N LEU A 209 -13.56 -13.83 -5.38
CA LEU A 209 -14.32 -13.24 -4.26
C LEU A 209 -13.40 -12.85 -3.10
N ALA A 210 -12.45 -13.71 -2.72
CA ALA A 210 -11.45 -13.39 -1.71
C ALA A 210 -10.56 -12.21 -2.13
N SER A 211 -10.27 -12.08 -3.43
CA SER A 211 -9.47 -10.99 -3.99
C SER A 211 -10.15 -9.63 -3.83
N TYR A 212 -11.47 -9.57 -4.05
CA TYR A 212 -12.25 -8.35 -3.80
C TYR A 212 -12.13 -7.91 -2.34
N LEU A 213 -12.22 -8.84 -1.38
CA LEU A 213 -12.09 -8.53 0.05
C LEU A 213 -10.68 -8.08 0.44
N LEU A 214 -9.65 -8.80 0.00
CA LEU A 214 -8.26 -8.47 0.31
C LEU A 214 -7.84 -7.14 -0.34
N THR A 215 -8.23 -6.92 -1.60
CA THR A 215 -7.94 -5.65 -2.29
C THR A 215 -8.70 -4.50 -1.64
N THR A 216 -9.92 -4.73 -1.15
CA THR A 216 -10.67 -3.74 -0.35
C THR A 216 -9.91 -3.39 0.92
N ALA A 217 -9.42 -4.38 1.67
CA ALA A 217 -8.65 -4.14 2.88
C ALA A 217 -7.36 -3.36 2.59
N LEU A 218 -6.67 -3.70 1.49
CA LEU A 218 -5.44 -3.03 1.04
C LEU A 218 -5.66 -1.54 0.69
N ILE A 219 -6.87 -1.16 0.25
CA ILE A 219 -7.23 0.24 -0.05
C ILE A 219 -7.80 0.95 1.19
N VAL A 220 -8.70 0.30 1.93
CA VAL A 220 -9.46 0.93 3.02
C VAL A 220 -8.62 1.10 4.29
N ALA A 221 -7.73 0.16 4.60
CA ALA A 221 -6.85 0.28 5.76
C ALA A 221 -5.91 1.52 5.70
N PRO A 222 -5.16 1.77 4.61
CA PRO A 222 -4.36 2.99 4.51
C PRO A 222 -5.22 4.26 4.42
N PHE A 223 -6.42 4.20 3.81
CA PHE A 223 -7.37 5.32 3.87
C PHE A 223 -7.74 5.68 5.32
N LEU A 224 -8.15 4.69 6.12
CA LEU A 224 -8.48 4.88 7.54
C LEU A 224 -7.28 5.35 8.37
N PHE A 225 -6.08 4.87 8.05
CA PHE A 225 -4.85 5.37 8.65
C PHE A 225 -4.65 6.87 8.37
N THR A 226 -4.82 7.32 7.13
CA THR A 226 -4.72 8.76 6.81
C THR A 226 -5.78 9.61 7.51
N LEU A 227 -7.01 9.10 7.56
CA LEU A 227 -8.14 9.77 8.22
C LEU A 227 -7.93 9.87 9.73
N SER A 228 -7.54 8.79 10.39
CA SER A 228 -7.34 8.74 11.85
C SER A 228 -6.17 9.62 12.32
N ALA A 229 -5.14 9.77 11.49
CA ALA A 229 -4.01 10.63 11.80
C ALA A 229 -4.38 12.13 11.78
N ALA A 230 -5.09 12.59 10.75
CA ALA A 230 -5.39 14.01 10.52
C ALA A 230 -6.80 14.46 10.94
N GLY A 231 -7.71 13.53 11.25
CA GLY A 231 -9.11 13.83 11.57
C GLY A 231 -9.97 14.33 10.39
N ARG A 232 -9.42 14.30 9.17
CA ARG A 232 -10.11 14.66 7.91
C ARG A 232 -9.56 13.85 6.74
N PRO A 233 -10.35 13.57 5.70
CA PRO A 233 -9.87 12.91 4.49
C PRO A 233 -8.88 13.82 3.78
N VAL A 234 -7.77 13.24 3.34
CA VAL A 234 -6.81 13.94 2.48
C VAL A 234 -7.39 13.98 1.06
N ARG A 235 -7.31 15.12 0.40
CA ARG A 235 -7.83 15.28 -0.97
C ARG A 235 -7.14 14.29 -1.92
N GLY A 236 -7.93 13.53 -2.68
CA GLY A 236 -7.42 12.62 -3.70
C GLY A 236 -6.86 11.31 -3.16
N ILE A 237 -6.93 11.04 -1.86
CA ILE A 237 -6.29 9.86 -1.25
C ILE A 237 -6.89 8.55 -1.75
N VAL A 238 -8.21 8.51 -1.97
CA VAL A 238 -8.87 7.29 -2.45
C VAL A 238 -8.41 7.01 -3.87
N THR A 239 -8.36 8.03 -4.73
CA THR A 239 -7.86 7.96 -6.09
C THR A 239 -6.41 7.51 -6.13
N MET A 240 -5.53 8.08 -5.30
CA MET A 240 -4.12 7.69 -5.24
C MET A 240 -3.96 6.21 -4.86
N LEU A 241 -4.66 5.76 -3.81
CA LEU A 241 -4.60 4.36 -3.36
C LEU A 241 -5.16 3.38 -4.40
N VAL A 242 -6.35 3.68 -4.95
CA VAL A 242 -6.96 2.85 -6.00
C VAL A 242 -6.10 2.81 -7.25
N ALA A 243 -5.60 3.96 -7.70
CA ALA A 243 -4.78 4.03 -8.91
C ALA A 243 -3.49 3.22 -8.74
N THR A 244 -2.80 3.32 -7.60
CA THR A 244 -1.60 2.52 -7.32
C THR A 244 -1.89 1.03 -7.28
N VAL A 245 -2.96 0.61 -6.57
CA VAL A 245 -3.34 -0.81 -6.43
C VAL A 245 -3.89 -1.41 -7.73
N ALA A 246 -4.45 -0.60 -8.62
CA ALA A 246 -5.00 -1.05 -9.89
C ALA A 246 -3.97 -1.02 -11.02
N TRP A 247 -3.29 0.11 -11.22
CA TRP A 247 -2.47 0.34 -12.41
C TRP A 247 -1.08 -0.30 -12.34
N LEU A 248 -0.42 -0.33 -11.17
CA LEU A 248 0.89 -0.98 -11.09
C LEU A 248 0.80 -2.50 -11.38
N PRO A 249 -0.14 -3.25 -10.78
CA PRO A 249 -0.38 -4.64 -11.19
C PRO A 249 -0.83 -4.77 -12.65
N ALA A 250 -1.66 -3.84 -13.16
CA ALA A 250 -2.10 -3.87 -14.56
C ALA A 250 -0.95 -3.75 -15.55
N VAL A 251 0.00 -2.85 -15.28
CA VAL A 251 1.24 -2.70 -16.06
C VAL A 251 2.06 -3.99 -15.99
N MET A 252 2.23 -4.53 -14.78
CA MET A 252 3.02 -5.74 -14.54
C MET A 252 2.52 -6.95 -15.33
N ILE A 253 1.20 -7.11 -15.52
CA ILE A 253 0.62 -8.22 -16.31
C ILE A 253 0.46 -7.91 -17.82
N GLY A 254 1.03 -6.80 -18.30
CA GLY A 254 1.06 -6.47 -19.72
C GLY A 254 -0.16 -5.71 -20.26
N LEU A 255 -0.89 -4.97 -19.40
CA LEU A 255 -1.96 -4.04 -19.82
C LEU A 255 -3.05 -4.67 -20.71
N ARG A 256 -3.61 -5.79 -20.27
CA ARG A 256 -4.71 -6.46 -21.00
C ARG A 256 -5.95 -5.55 -21.06
N PRO A 257 -6.75 -5.57 -22.15
CA PRO A 257 -7.90 -4.65 -22.31
C PRO A 257 -8.89 -4.67 -21.15
N THR A 258 -9.25 -5.85 -20.63
CA THR A 258 -10.16 -5.98 -19.48
C THR A 258 -9.55 -5.41 -18.21
N THR A 259 -8.26 -5.67 -17.96
CA THR A 259 -7.51 -5.09 -16.83
C THR A 259 -7.46 -3.56 -16.90
N ILE A 260 -7.17 -2.99 -18.07
CA ILE A 260 -7.20 -1.53 -18.29
C ILE A 260 -8.59 -0.99 -17.97
N ALA A 261 -9.64 -1.60 -18.51
CA ALA A 261 -11.01 -1.17 -18.30
C ALA A 261 -11.38 -1.19 -16.82
N GLY A 262 -11.09 -2.28 -16.12
CA GLY A 262 -11.34 -2.41 -14.69
C GLY A 262 -10.59 -1.37 -13.85
N ALA A 263 -9.30 -1.16 -14.14
CA ALA A 263 -8.49 -0.15 -13.46
C ALA A 263 -9.02 1.28 -13.72
N ALA A 264 -9.38 1.59 -14.96
CA ALA A 264 -9.96 2.88 -15.34
C ALA A 264 -11.32 3.11 -14.65
N GLY A 265 -12.22 2.14 -14.70
CA GLY A 265 -13.55 2.22 -14.08
C GLY A 265 -13.47 2.43 -12.55
N ALA A 266 -12.61 1.66 -11.88
CA ALA A 266 -12.35 1.83 -10.45
C ALA A 266 -11.72 3.20 -10.13
N THR A 267 -10.79 3.68 -10.97
CA THR A 267 -10.15 4.99 -10.79
C THR A 267 -11.14 6.13 -10.94
N VAL A 268 -12.03 6.09 -11.94
CA VAL A 268 -13.09 7.10 -12.13
C VAL A 268 -14.04 7.11 -10.93
N ALA A 269 -14.43 5.93 -10.44
CA ALA A 269 -15.24 5.79 -9.24
C ALA A 269 -14.52 6.31 -7.98
N ALA A 270 -13.20 6.13 -7.87
CA ALA A 270 -12.39 6.67 -6.79
C ALA A 270 -12.29 8.20 -6.82
N VAL A 271 -12.19 8.81 -8.01
CA VAL A 271 -12.27 10.27 -8.20
C VAL A 271 -13.61 10.79 -7.71
N LEU A 272 -14.71 10.13 -8.09
CA LEU A 272 -16.03 10.48 -7.58
C LEU A 272 -16.11 10.32 -6.06
N ALA A 273 -15.52 9.26 -5.49
CA ALA A 273 -15.46 9.07 -4.04
C ALA A 273 -14.73 10.22 -3.33
N ASP A 274 -13.57 10.67 -3.85
CA ASP A 274 -12.84 11.81 -3.30
C ASP A 274 -13.63 13.13 -3.40
N VAL A 275 -14.36 13.34 -4.51
CA VAL A 275 -15.26 14.49 -4.67
C VAL A 275 -16.37 14.44 -3.62
N LEU A 276 -17.03 13.29 -3.44
CA LEU A 276 -18.09 13.13 -2.43
C LEU A 276 -17.54 13.33 -1.01
N LEU A 277 -16.36 12.79 -0.69
CA LEU A 277 -15.71 12.96 0.60
C LEU A 277 -15.34 14.42 0.89
N ALA A 278 -14.98 15.21 -0.13
CA ALA A 278 -14.68 16.63 0.03
C ALA A 278 -15.91 17.47 0.39
N TRP A 279 -17.11 16.99 0.08
CA TRP A 279 -18.38 17.67 0.32
C TRP A 279 -19.11 17.10 1.55
N LEU A 280 -18.61 16.00 2.10
CA LEU A 280 -19.23 15.28 3.20
C LEU A 280 -19.08 16.07 4.53
N PRO A 281 -20.17 16.33 5.26
CA PRO A 281 -20.08 17.03 6.54
C PRO A 281 -19.27 16.22 7.56
N LYS A 282 -18.43 16.88 8.37
CA LYS A 282 -17.52 16.22 9.33
C LYS A 282 -18.22 15.24 10.30
N VAL A 283 -19.50 15.45 10.61
CA VAL A 283 -20.29 14.52 11.46
C VAL A 283 -20.33 13.10 10.89
N TRP A 284 -20.20 12.97 9.56
CA TRP A 284 -20.20 11.68 8.89
C TRP A 284 -18.90 10.89 9.03
N LEU A 285 -17.84 11.55 9.49
CA LEU A 285 -16.54 10.93 9.74
C LEU A 285 -16.37 10.45 11.18
N GLY A 286 -17.45 10.54 11.98
CA GLY A 286 -17.57 9.95 13.31
C GLY A 286 -18.39 8.66 13.28
N ARG A 287 -19.56 8.68 13.94
CA ARG A 287 -20.43 7.49 14.07
C ARG A 287 -20.80 6.78 12.76
N PRO A 288 -21.13 7.47 11.64
CA PRO A 288 -21.51 6.79 10.41
C PRO A 288 -20.32 6.50 9.48
N LEU A 289 -19.06 6.61 9.96
CA LEU A 289 -17.87 6.26 9.18
C LEU A 289 -17.95 4.85 8.53
N PRO A 290 -18.50 3.81 9.18
CA PRO A 290 -18.69 2.51 8.54
C PRO A 290 -19.58 2.54 7.29
N ALA A 291 -20.63 3.37 7.29
CA ALA A 291 -21.49 3.53 6.12
C ALA A 291 -20.76 4.29 4.99
N VAL A 292 -19.90 5.26 5.35
CA VAL A 292 -19.08 6.00 4.39
C VAL A 292 -18.06 5.07 3.72
N THR A 293 -17.35 4.24 4.48
CA THR A 293 -16.38 3.29 3.90
C THR A 293 -17.05 2.17 3.12
N ALA A 294 -18.23 1.72 3.54
CA ALA A 294 -19.06 0.81 2.75
C ALA A 294 -19.43 1.42 1.40
N GLY A 295 -19.92 2.66 1.39
CA GLY A 295 -20.27 3.39 0.17
C GLY A 295 -19.07 3.59 -0.76
N LEU A 296 -17.90 3.91 -0.20
CA LEU A 296 -16.64 4.03 -0.96
C LEU A 296 -16.29 2.71 -1.65
N ALA A 297 -16.24 1.60 -0.92
CA ALA A 297 -15.91 0.30 -1.49
C ALA A 297 -16.95 -0.13 -2.54
N ALA A 298 -18.24 0.07 -2.26
CA ALA A 298 -19.31 -0.23 -3.20
C ALA A 298 -19.15 0.58 -4.50
N LEU A 299 -18.82 1.87 -4.40
CA LEU A 299 -18.62 2.75 -5.54
C LEU A 299 -17.43 2.30 -6.40
N VAL A 300 -16.28 2.03 -5.79
CA VAL A 300 -15.06 1.58 -6.49
C VAL A 300 -15.32 0.29 -7.26
N TRP A 301 -15.92 -0.71 -6.63
CA TRP A 301 -16.17 -2.00 -7.27
C TRP A 301 -17.28 -1.95 -8.31
N THR A 302 -18.31 -1.13 -8.09
CA THR A 302 -19.33 -0.89 -9.12
C THR A 302 -18.72 -0.22 -10.35
N GLY A 303 -17.81 0.74 -10.17
CA GLY A 303 -17.08 1.38 -11.27
C GLY A 303 -16.26 0.36 -12.10
N GLN A 304 -15.56 -0.56 -11.43
CA GLN A 304 -14.85 -1.65 -12.10
C GLN A 304 -15.81 -2.54 -12.91
N LEU A 305 -16.91 -2.98 -12.29
CA LEU A 305 -17.89 -3.88 -12.92
C LEU A 305 -18.59 -3.22 -14.12
N VAL A 306 -18.95 -1.94 -14.02
CA VAL A 306 -19.50 -1.17 -15.14
C VAL A 306 -18.51 -1.17 -16.31
N ALA A 307 -17.22 -0.91 -16.05
CA ALA A 307 -16.21 -0.92 -17.10
C ALA A 307 -16.02 -2.32 -17.73
N PHE A 308 -16.06 -3.39 -16.94
CA PHE A 308 -16.08 -4.75 -17.47
C PHE A 308 -17.30 -5.02 -18.36
N GLY A 309 -18.48 -4.57 -17.93
CA GLY A 309 -19.72 -4.69 -18.69
C GLY A 309 -19.67 -3.97 -20.05
N LEU A 310 -18.98 -2.83 -20.11
CA LEU A 310 -18.83 -2.04 -21.34
C LEU A 310 -17.83 -2.63 -22.34
N VAL A 311 -16.79 -3.32 -21.88
CA VAL A 311 -15.67 -3.78 -22.75
C VAL A 311 -15.76 -5.27 -23.13
N ASP A 312 -16.33 -6.12 -22.28
CA ASP A 312 -16.44 -7.58 -22.52
C ASP A 312 -17.83 -8.11 -22.15
N GLY A 313 -18.32 -7.75 -20.96
CA GLY A 313 -19.57 -8.24 -20.41
C GLY A 313 -19.37 -8.99 -19.09
N ILE A 314 -20.36 -8.90 -18.20
CA ILE A 314 -20.35 -9.65 -16.94
C ILE A 314 -21.04 -11.00 -17.17
N ARG A 315 -20.31 -12.09 -16.99
CA ARG A 315 -20.79 -13.47 -17.21
C ARG A 315 -21.13 -14.19 -15.91
N TRP A 316 -20.75 -13.62 -14.76
CA TRP A 316 -21.20 -14.10 -13.47
C TRP A 316 -22.70 -13.88 -13.25
N PRO A 317 -23.41 -14.81 -12.57
CA PRO A 317 -24.76 -14.56 -12.08
C PRO A 317 -24.82 -13.32 -11.19
N ILE A 318 -25.99 -12.67 -11.16
CA ILE A 318 -26.22 -11.46 -10.35
C ILE A 318 -25.83 -11.63 -8.88
N SER A 319 -26.11 -12.80 -8.31
CA SER A 319 -25.76 -13.11 -6.92
C SER A 319 -24.25 -13.06 -6.65
N LEU A 320 -23.40 -13.42 -7.62
CA LEU A 320 -21.95 -13.42 -7.43
C LEU A 320 -21.35 -12.02 -7.52
N TRP A 321 -21.64 -11.28 -8.60
CA TRP A 321 -21.02 -9.95 -8.75
C TRP A 321 -21.63 -8.93 -7.78
N LEU A 322 -22.95 -8.98 -7.51
CA LEU A 322 -23.56 -8.13 -6.49
C LEU A 322 -23.07 -8.54 -5.09
N GLY A 323 -22.94 -9.84 -4.83
CA GLY A 323 -22.37 -10.36 -3.60
C GLY A 323 -20.94 -9.86 -3.35
N ALA A 324 -20.09 -9.83 -4.38
CA ALA A 324 -18.73 -9.28 -4.29
C ALA A 324 -18.73 -7.81 -3.85
N VAL A 325 -19.62 -6.98 -4.41
CA VAL A 325 -19.77 -5.57 -4.03
C VAL A 325 -20.24 -5.44 -2.58
N VAL A 326 -21.31 -6.15 -2.20
CA VAL A 326 -21.91 -6.07 -0.86
C VAL A 326 -20.95 -6.57 0.22
N LEU A 327 -20.27 -7.70 -0.02
CA LEU A 327 -19.30 -8.25 0.93
C LEU A 327 -18.08 -7.33 1.09
N SER A 328 -17.61 -6.72 0.00
CA SER A 328 -16.53 -5.73 0.07
C SER A 328 -16.93 -4.47 0.83
N ALA A 329 -18.16 -3.98 0.62
CA ALA A 329 -18.72 -2.87 1.38
C ALA A 329 -18.82 -3.21 2.88
N ALA A 330 -19.28 -4.42 3.22
CA ALA A 330 -19.34 -4.91 4.59
C ALA A 330 -17.93 -5.04 5.23
N ALA A 331 -16.94 -5.53 4.47
CA ALA A 331 -15.56 -5.60 4.94
C ALA A 331 -14.97 -4.21 5.21
N ALA A 332 -15.22 -3.24 4.33
CA ALA A 332 -14.81 -1.85 4.52
C ALA A 332 -15.48 -1.19 5.74
N ALA A 333 -16.77 -1.48 5.98
CA ALA A 333 -17.48 -1.06 7.17
C ALA A 333 -16.89 -1.68 8.45
N GLY A 334 -16.58 -2.98 8.42
CA GLY A 334 -15.97 -3.71 9.53
C GLY A 334 -14.61 -3.12 9.92
N LEU A 335 -13.74 -2.83 8.94
CA LEU A 335 -12.47 -2.16 9.20
C LEU A 335 -12.65 -0.77 9.82
N ALA A 336 -13.61 0.01 9.35
CA ALA A 336 -13.93 1.32 9.92
C ALA A 336 -14.44 1.21 11.37
N LEU A 337 -15.33 0.26 11.66
CA LEU A 337 -15.81 -0.01 13.01
C LEU A 337 -14.65 -0.31 13.96
N LEU A 338 -13.76 -1.23 13.56
CA LEU A 338 -12.58 -1.58 14.34
C LEU A 338 -11.65 -0.37 14.57
N SER A 339 -11.47 0.49 13.57
CA SER A 339 -10.65 1.69 13.70
C SER A 339 -11.19 2.71 14.70
N THR A 340 -12.51 2.72 14.93
CA THR A 340 -13.19 3.66 15.84
C THR A 340 -13.33 3.15 17.27
N TRP A 341 -12.97 1.89 17.53
CA TRP A 341 -13.13 1.22 18.83
C TRP A 341 -12.00 1.47 19.84
N GLY A 342 -10.98 2.27 19.48
CA GLY A 342 -9.91 2.66 20.39
C GLY A 342 -10.38 3.64 21.50
N PRO A 343 -9.68 3.72 22.65
CA PRO A 343 -10.07 4.61 23.73
C PRO A 343 -10.17 6.04 23.21
N ALA A 344 -11.35 6.65 23.44
CA ALA A 344 -11.61 8.03 23.07
C ALA A 344 -10.42 8.88 23.53
N ARG A 345 -9.77 9.59 22.59
CA ARG A 345 -8.76 10.60 22.93
C ARG A 345 -9.41 11.45 24.02
N SER A 346 -8.85 11.41 25.23
CA SER A 346 -9.36 12.16 26.36
C SER A 346 -9.50 13.60 25.92
N GLY A 347 -10.74 14.01 25.65
CA GLY A 347 -11.05 15.41 25.46
C GLY A 347 -10.53 16.11 26.70
N SER A 348 -9.69 17.12 26.50
CA SER A 348 -9.27 18.03 27.54
C SER A 348 -10.52 18.49 28.28
N VAL A 349 -10.75 17.93 29.46
CA VAL A 349 -11.74 18.44 30.41
C VAL A 349 -11.33 19.90 30.62
N PRO A 350 -12.19 20.89 30.30
CA PRO A 350 -11.91 22.26 30.66
C PRO A 350 -11.71 22.27 32.18
N GLN A 351 -10.53 22.66 32.65
CA GLN A 351 -10.36 22.96 34.06
C GLN A 351 -11.33 24.09 34.39
N ILE A 352 -12.45 23.72 35.02
CA ILE A 352 -13.38 24.66 35.63
C ILE A 352 -12.56 25.41 36.68
N GLY A 353 -12.42 26.72 36.48
CA GLY A 353 -11.61 27.59 37.31
C GLY A 353 -11.93 27.43 38.80
N ALA A 354 -10.88 27.36 39.61
CA ALA A 354 -11.00 27.47 41.05
C ALA A 354 -11.62 28.84 41.42
N PRO A 355 -12.53 28.90 42.41
CA PRO A 355 -13.05 30.17 42.87
C PRO A 355 -11.95 30.92 43.61
N VAL A 356 -11.67 32.15 43.17
CA VAL A 356 -10.89 33.12 43.93
C VAL A 356 -11.66 33.37 45.24
N ARG A 357 -11.02 33.12 46.38
CA ARG A 357 -11.41 33.67 47.68
C ARG A 357 -10.28 34.54 48.20
#